data_AF-A0A931CTK9-F1
#
_entry.id   AF-A0A931CTK9-F1
#
_cell.length_a   1.000
_cell.length_b   1.000
_cell.length_c   1.000
_cell.angle_alpha   90.00
_cell.angle_beta   90.00
_cell.angle_gamma   90.00
#
_symmetry.space_group_name_H-M   'P 1'
#
loop_
_entity.id
_entity.type
_entity.pdbx_description
1 polymer ?
#
loop_
_entity_poly.entity_id
_entity_poly.type
_entity_poly.pdbx_seq_one_letter_code
_entity_poly.pdbx_strand_id
1 'polypeptide(L)'
;MPWWSWIVIWIALVALSLVYLLLLGIRTWRGFSATLDAFHHAGEELTRYRAGAEQKLSAARSAGEGDSAGEGDSARDGDTQAVARGQATGKLPGWAVFASPDQMKDDYTSAKAERVNRRRRMRVARRSERGQLQSWRDIEVLLD
;
A
#
# COMPACT_ATOMS: atom_id res chain seq x y z
N MET A 1 34.10 -50.68 -10.08
CA MET A 1 33.05 -49.66 -9.82
C MET A 1 33.47 -48.88 -8.59
N PRO A 2 34.04 -47.66 -8.76
CA PRO A 2 34.64 -46.94 -7.66
C PRO A 2 33.53 -46.45 -6.70
N TRP A 3 33.52 -47.02 -5.49
CA TRP A 3 32.62 -46.66 -4.38
C TRP A 3 32.48 -45.13 -4.18
N TRP A 4 33.55 -44.38 -4.44
CA TRP A 4 33.58 -42.92 -4.40
C TRP A 4 32.53 -42.21 -5.26
N SER A 5 32.13 -42.80 -6.40
CA SER A 5 31.12 -42.19 -7.30
C SER A 5 29.78 -41.97 -6.59
N TRP A 6 29.41 -42.87 -5.68
CA TRP A 6 28.17 -42.77 -4.92
C TRP A 6 28.14 -41.54 -4.02
N ILE A 7 29.25 -41.22 -3.34
CA ILE A 7 29.36 -40.06 -2.46
C ILE A 7 29.26 -38.75 -3.26
N VAL A 8 29.90 -38.68 -4.42
CA VAL A 8 29.83 -37.50 -5.28
C VAL A 8 28.39 -37.24 -5.76
N ILE A 9 27.64 -38.31 -6.07
CA ILE A 9 26.22 -38.21 -6.42
C ILE A 9 25.40 -37.58 -5.28
N TRP A 10 25.59 -38.04 -4.04
CA TRP A 10 24.89 -37.45 -2.89
C TRP A 10 25.24 -35.98 -2.66
N ILE A 11 26.52 -35.62 -2.77
CA ILE A 11 26.95 -34.22 -2.63
C ILE A 11 26.31 -33.35 -3.72
N ALA A 12 26.30 -33.81 -4.97
CA ALA A 12 25.66 -33.09 -6.07
C ALA A 12 24.15 -32.91 -5.83
N LEU A 13 23.46 -33.95 -5.36
CA LEU A 13 22.03 -33.89 -5.02
C LEU A 13 21.74 -32.90 -3.88
N VAL A 14 22.56 -32.92 -2.82
CA VAL A 14 22.41 -32.00 -1.68
C VAL A 14 22.70 -30.56 -2.12
N ALA A 15 23.76 -30.33 -2.88
CA ALA A 15 24.10 -29.00 -3.38
C ALA A 15 22.99 -28.45 -4.29
N LEU A 16 22.47 -29.27 -5.22
CA LEU A 16 21.35 -28.89 -6.09
C LEU A 16 20.10 -28.56 -5.27
N SER A 17 19.78 -29.35 -4.25
CA SER A 17 18.66 -29.10 -3.35
C SER A 17 18.83 -27.79 -2.57
N LEU A 18 20.03 -27.51 -2.06
CA LEU A 18 20.34 -26.26 -1.37
C LEU A 18 20.16 -25.05 -2.29
N VAL A 19 20.69 -25.11 -3.50
CA VAL A 19 20.52 -24.04 -4.51
C VAL A 19 19.03 -23.87 -4.84
N TYR A 20 18.29 -24.95 -5.00
CA TYR A 20 16.85 -24.90 -5.26
C TYR A 20 16.10 -24.22 -4.11
N LEU A 21 16.37 -24.61 -2.86
CA LEU A 21 15.75 -23.98 -1.68
C LEU A 21 16.14 -22.52 -1.52
N LEU A 22 17.37 -22.15 -1.87
CA LEU A 22 17.83 -20.77 -1.80
C LEU A 22 17.15 -19.90 -2.86
N LEU A 23 17.03 -20.40 -4.10
CA LEU A 23 16.25 -19.76 -5.16
C LEU A 23 14.78 -19.65 -4.78
N LEU A 24 14.19 -20.73 -4.24
CA LEU A 24 12.80 -20.76 -3.82
C LEU A 24 12.55 -19.79 -2.66
N GLY A 25 13.46 -19.75 -1.68
CA GLY A 25 13.45 -18.82 -0.57
C GLY A 25 13.55 -17.36 -1.03
N ILE A 26 14.50 -17.03 -1.91
CA ILE A 26 14.62 -15.67 -2.48
C ILE A 26 13.36 -15.31 -3.28
N ARG A 27 12.81 -16.26 -4.04
CA ARG A 27 11.62 -16.07 -4.87
C ARG A 27 10.38 -15.78 -4.04
N THR A 28 10.15 -16.54 -2.97
CA THR A 28 9.00 -16.38 -2.07
C THR A 28 9.17 -15.18 -1.15
N TRP A 29 10.38 -14.94 -0.66
CA TRP A 29 10.72 -13.77 0.15
C TRP A 29 10.41 -12.46 -0.57
N ARG A 30 10.70 -12.37 -1.88
CA ARG A 30 10.35 -11.19 -2.68
C ARG A 30 8.84 -10.91 -2.77
N GLY A 31 7.99 -11.93 -2.65
CA GLY A 31 6.54 -11.75 -2.63
C GLY A 31 6.00 -11.47 -1.23
N PHE A 32 6.49 -12.21 -0.24
CA PHE A 32 6.03 -12.13 1.15
C PHE A 32 6.42 -10.80 1.83
N SER A 33 7.62 -10.28 1.54
CA SER A 33 8.06 -8.97 2.07
C SER A 33 7.13 -7.83 1.68
N ALA A 34 6.57 -7.84 0.46
CA ALA A 34 5.60 -6.83 0.04
C ALA A 34 4.31 -6.88 0.87
N THR A 35 3.86 -8.08 1.24
CA THR A 35 2.71 -8.24 2.14
C THR A 35 3.05 -7.82 3.56
N LEU A 36 4.23 -8.17 4.06
CA LEU A 36 4.71 -7.76 5.39
C LEU A 36 4.86 -6.24 5.50
N ASP A 37 5.35 -5.55 4.47
CA ASP A 37 5.42 -4.08 4.45
C ASP A 37 4.02 -3.46 4.52
N ALA A 38 3.04 -4.03 3.81
CA ALA A 38 1.65 -3.59 3.89
C ALA A 38 1.07 -3.82 5.30
N PHE A 39 1.42 -4.94 5.97
CA PHE A 39 1.04 -5.18 7.35
C PHE A 39 1.74 -4.25 8.35
N HIS A 40 3.00 -3.89 8.12
CA HIS A 40 3.72 -2.93 8.95
C HIS A 40 3.05 -1.56 8.87
N HIS A 41 2.70 -1.12 7.65
CA HIS A 41 1.92 0.11 7.45
C HIS A 41 0.55 0.06 8.13
N ALA A 42 -0.18 -1.04 7.99
CA ALA A 42 -1.47 -1.22 8.66
C ALA A 42 -1.34 -1.30 10.20
N GLY A 43 -0.21 -1.82 10.70
CA GLY A 43 0.11 -1.87 12.12
C GLY A 43 0.34 -0.48 12.70
N GLU A 44 1.05 0.40 11.99
CA GLU A 44 1.24 1.79 12.37
C GLU A 44 -0.07 2.57 12.42
N GLU A 45 -0.96 2.36 11.46
CA GLU A 45 -2.32 2.92 11.46
C GLU A 45 -3.06 2.51 12.75
N LEU A 46 -3.07 1.21 13.07
CA LEU A 46 -3.75 0.68 14.24
C LEU A 46 -3.19 1.22 15.56
N THR A 47 -1.86 1.41 15.62
CA THR A 47 -1.22 2.04 16.78
C THR A 47 -1.57 3.51 16.91
N ARG A 48 -1.69 4.25 15.80
CA ARG A 48 -2.17 5.65 15.81
C ARG A 48 -3.63 5.76 16.26
N TYR A 49 -4.51 4.86 15.81
CA TYR A 49 -5.90 4.83 16.29
C TYR A 49 -5.98 4.53 17.79
N ARG A 50 -5.18 3.59 18.28
CA ARG A 50 -5.10 3.26 19.70
C ARG A 50 -4.55 4.41 20.53
N ALA A 51 -3.46 5.04 20.10
CA ALA A 51 -2.89 6.20 20.77
C ALA A 51 -3.87 7.38 20.81
N GLY A 52 -4.61 7.61 19.72
CA GLY A 52 -5.67 8.61 19.67
C GLY A 52 -6.87 8.28 20.57
N ALA A 53 -7.23 7.00 20.73
CA ALA A 53 -8.27 6.58 21.66
C ALA A 53 -7.84 6.81 23.13
N GLU A 54 -6.59 6.51 23.47
CA GLU A 54 -6.01 6.79 24.79
C GLU A 54 -5.95 8.31 25.05
N GLN A 55 -5.66 9.12 24.03
CA GLN A 55 -5.68 10.58 24.12
C GLN A 55 -7.09 11.16 24.31
N LYS A 56 -8.11 10.56 23.67
CA LYS A 56 -9.51 10.94 23.89
C LYS A 56 -10.00 10.55 25.28
N LEU A 57 -9.57 9.39 25.80
CA LEU A 57 -9.89 8.97 27.16
C LEU A 57 -9.25 9.90 28.21
N SER A 58 -8.00 10.31 28.00
CA SER A 58 -7.32 11.26 28.89
C SER A 58 -7.91 12.67 28.78
N ALA A 59 -8.27 13.13 27.57
CA ALA A 59 -9.00 14.38 27.36
C ALA A 59 -10.39 14.38 28.03
N ALA A 60 -11.14 13.28 27.91
CA ALA A 60 -12.43 13.10 28.59
C ALA A 60 -12.26 13.07 30.12
N ARG A 61 -11.16 12.49 30.62
CA ARG A 61 -10.82 12.50 32.05
C ARG A 61 -10.46 13.90 32.55
N SER A 62 -9.75 14.70 31.77
CA SER A 62 -9.49 16.11 32.11
C SER A 62 -10.71 17.02 31.95
N ALA A 63 -11.63 16.70 31.03
CA ALA A 63 -12.90 17.41 30.89
C ALA A 63 -13.87 17.10 32.05
N GLY A 64 -13.88 15.86 32.53
CA GLY A 64 -14.64 15.47 33.72
C GLY A 64 -14.13 16.08 35.04
N GLU A 65 -12.91 16.61 35.07
CA GLU A 65 -12.32 17.32 36.21
C GLU A 65 -12.53 18.85 36.12
N GLY A 66 -13.08 19.35 35.01
CA GLY A 66 -13.20 20.79 34.73
C GLY A 66 -14.63 21.35 34.68
N ASP A 67 -15.68 20.52 34.65
CA ASP A 67 -17.05 21.02 34.45
C ASP A 67 -17.84 21.14 35.75
N SER A 68 -17.57 22.23 36.44
CA SER A 68 -18.52 22.93 37.31
C SER A 68 -18.44 24.42 36.99
N ALA A 69 -18.73 24.82 35.74
CA ALA A 69 -19.25 26.15 35.38
C ALA A 69 -19.28 26.35 33.86
N GLY A 70 -20.49 26.55 33.29
CA GLY A 70 -20.65 27.49 32.17
C GLY A 70 -21.51 27.04 30.99
N GLU A 71 -22.82 27.16 31.16
CA GLU A 71 -23.90 27.24 30.16
C GLU A 71 -23.68 28.31 29.05
N GLY A 72 -24.18 28.05 27.84
CA GLY A 72 -24.46 29.07 26.79
C GLY A 72 -24.10 28.62 25.36
N ASP A 73 -24.99 28.01 24.60
CA ASP A 73 -26.04 28.60 23.73
C ASP A 73 -25.59 28.89 22.28
N SER A 74 -26.55 28.68 21.37
CA SER A 74 -26.71 29.15 20.00
C SER A 74 -26.16 28.30 18.85
N ALA A 75 -27.10 27.54 18.28
CA ALA A 75 -27.06 26.97 16.94
C ALA A 75 -27.12 28.08 15.87
N ARG A 76 -26.30 27.97 14.83
CA ARG A 76 -26.50 28.67 13.55
C ARG A 76 -25.74 28.01 12.38
N ASP A 77 -26.49 27.87 11.29
CA ASP A 77 -26.08 27.79 9.88
C ASP A 77 -25.26 26.57 9.44
N GLY A 78 -25.67 25.75 8.46
CA GLY A 78 -26.32 26.12 7.20
C GLY A 78 -25.25 26.17 6.11
N ASP A 79 -25.32 25.24 5.16
CA ASP A 79 -24.62 25.24 3.85
C ASP A 79 -23.13 24.85 3.80
N THR A 80 -22.86 23.55 3.56
CA THR A 80 -21.58 23.13 2.91
C THR A 80 -21.70 21.84 2.10
N GLN A 81 -22.84 21.61 1.43
CA GLN A 81 -23.06 20.39 0.64
C GLN A 81 -23.34 20.71 -0.84
N ALA A 82 -22.39 21.34 -1.55
CA ALA A 82 -22.53 21.63 -2.98
C ALA A 82 -21.21 21.72 -3.79
N VAL A 83 -20.15 20.98 -3.43
CA VAL A 83 -18.89 20.94 -4.22
C VAL A 83 -18.32 19.53 -4.45
N ALA A 84 -19.08 18.47 -4.18
CA ALA A 84 -18.64 17.08 -4.36
C ALA A 84 -18.91 16.51 -5.76
N ARG A 85 -18.62 17.26 -6.83
CA ARG A 85 -18.70 16.76 -8.22
C ARG A 85 -17.48 17.22 -9.01
N GLY A 86 -16.32 16.62 -8.69
CA GLY A 86 -15.06 16.93 -9.37
C GLY A 86 -13.80 16.73 -8.54
N GLN A 87 -13.75 15.74 -7.63
CA GLN A 87 -12.49 15.38 -6.96
C GLN A 87 -11.64 14.48 -7.88
N ALA A 88 -11.16 15.07 -8.99
CA ALA A 88 -9.77 14.81 -9.34
C ALA A 88 -8.97 15.50 -8.23
N THR A 89 -8.05 14.76 -7.61
CA THR A 89 -7.12 15.20 -6.56
C THR A 89 -6.16 16.26 -7.09
N GLY A 90 -6.69 17.43 -7.46
CA GLY A 90 -5.94 18.62 -7.85
C GLY A 90 -5.34 19.24 -6.60
N LYS A 91 -4.36 18.56 -6.03
CA LYS A 91 -3.57 19.08 -4.92
C LYS A 91 -2.99 20.43 -5.39
N LEU A 92 -3.38 21.51 -4.71
CA LEU A 92 -3.22 22.89 -5.17
C LEU A 92 -1.76 23.18 -5.55
N PRO A 93 -1.46 23.83 -6.68
CA PRO A 93 -0.08 24.15 -7.06
C PRO A 93 0.62 24.88 -5.91
N GLY A 94 1.75 24.33 -5.44
CA GLY A 94 2.47 24.83 -4.25
C GLY A 94 2.35 23.94 -2.99
N TRP A 95 1.43 22.97 -2.97
CA TRP A 95 1.27 22.04 -1.84
C TRP A 95 2.54 21.24 -1.51
N ALA A 96 3.38 20.98 -2.53
CA ALA A 96 4.61 20.21 -2.40
C ALA A 96 5.67 20.90 -1.53
N VAL A 97 5.57 22.22 -1.33
CA VAL A 97 6.52 22.98 -0.50
C VAL A 97 6.27 22.74 1.00
N PHE A 98 5.03 22.42 1.37
CA PHE A 98 4.62 22.21 2.77
C PHE A 98 4.36 20.73 3.12
N ALA A 99 4.54 19.83 2.16
CA ALA A 99 4.39 18.40 2.38
C ALA A 99 5.59 17.85 3.15
N SER A 100 5.33 16.89 4.05
CA SER A 100 6.43 16.15 4.66
C SER A 100 7.13 15.29 3.60
N PRO A 101 8.46 15.05 3.71
CA PRO A 101 9.21 14.24 2.75
C PRO A 101 8.61 12.85 2.50
N ASP A 102 8.00 12.25 3.53
CA ASP A 102 7.40 10.93 3.42
C ASP A 102 6.06 10.97 2.66
N GLN A 103 5.21 11.98 2.90
CA GLN A 103 4.00 12.19 2.10
C GLN A 103 4.33 12.41 0.62
N MET A 104 5.41 13.15 0.32
CA MET A 104 5.81 13.39 -1.06
C MET A 104 6.35 12.14 -1.76
N LYS A 105 6.97 11.21 -1.02
CA LYS A 105 7.36 9.90 -1.57
C LYS A 105 6.14 9.05 -1.89
N ASP A 106 5.15 9.02 -1.01
CA ASP A 106 3.91 8.26 -1.21
C ASP A 106 3.09 8.81 -2.38
N ASP A 107 3.00 10.13 -2.49
CA ASP A 107 2.37 10.80 -3.63
C ASP A 107 3.14 10.55 -4.94
N TYR A 108 4.47 10.45 -4.87
CA TYR A 108 5.29 10.12 -6.04
C TYR A 108 5.10 8.67 -6.49
N THR A 109 5.10 7.71 -5.56
CA THR A 109 4.97 6.28 -5.89
C THR A 109 3.59 5.96 -6.43
N SER A 110 2.53 6.53 -5.83
CA SER A 110 1.15 6.43 -6.32
C SER A 110 1.00 7.06 -7.71
N ALA A 111 1.46 8.30 -7.91
CA ALA A 111 1.41 8.96 -9.22
C ALA A 111 2.25 8.22 -10.28
N LYS A 112 3.35 7.56 -9.88
CA LYS A 112 4.16 6.73 -10.77
C LYS A 112 3.43 5.45 -11.17
N ALA A 113 2.77 4.79 -10.22
CA ALA A 113 1.95 3.60 -10.47
C ALA A 113 0.81 3.92 -11.44
N GLU A 114 0.12 5.04 -11.24
CA GLU A 114 -0.95 5.51 -12.14
C GLU A 114 -0.47 5.73 -13.58
N ARG A 115 0.71 6.35 -13.76
CA ARG A 115 1.29 6.57 -15.10
C ARG A 115 1.60 5.26 -15.80
N VAL A 116 2.12 4.27 -15.07
CA VAL A 116 2.44 2.94 -15.61
C VAL A 116 1.16 2.20 -15.97
N ASN A 117 0.18 2.18 -15.09
CA ASN A 117 -1.13 1.55 -15.31
C ASN A 117 -1.88 2.18 -16.48
N ARG A 118 -1.85 3.52 -16.60
CA ARG A 118 -2.44 4.23 -17.75
C ARG A 118 -1.82 3.80 -19.07
N ARG A 119 -0.49 3.70 -19.15
CA ARG A 119 0.20 3.19 -20.35
C ARG A 119 -0.13 1.73 -20.63
N ARG A 120 -0.26 0.91 -19.58
CA ARG A 120 -0.62 -0.51 -19.68
C ARG A 120 -2.03 -0.66 -20.25
N ARG A 121 -3.01 0.07 -19.70
CA ARG A 121 -4.39 0.17 -20.20
C ARG A 121 -4.44 0.59 -21.66
N MET A 122 -3.67 1.60 -22.07
CA MET A 122 -3.61 2.01 -23.49
C MET A 122 -3.03 0.91 -24.40
N ARG A 123 -2.02 0.15 -23.96
CA ARG A 123 -1.46 -0.97 -24.75
C ARG A 123 -2.47 -2.11 -24.88
N VAL A 124 -3.18 -2.39 -23.80
CA VAL A 124 -4.22 -3.42 -23.70
C VAL A 124 -5.41 -3.06 -24.60
N ALA A 125 -5.94 -1.83 -24.49
CA ALA A 125 -7.05 -1.34 -25.31
C ALA A 125 -6.75 -1.40 -26.81
N ARG A 126 -5.56 -0.97 -27.23
CA ARG A 126 -5.13 -1.09 -28.64
C ARG A 126 -5.01 -2.54 -29.11
N ARG A 127 -4.74 -3.49 -28.22
CA ARG A 127 -4.65 -4.92 -28.57
C ARG A 127 -6.02 -5.60 -28.58
N SER A 128 -6.92 -5.22 -27.66
CA SER A 128 -8.30 -5.73 -27.63
C SER A 128 -9.09 -5.31 -28.87
N GLU A 129 -8.93 -4.06 -29.33
CA GLU A 129 -9.56 -3.58 -30.58
C GLU A 129 -9.13 -4.38 -31.81
N ARG A 130 -7.94 -4.99 -31.78
CA ARG A 130 -7.40 -5.83 -32.86
C ARG A 130 -7.69 -7.33 -32.69
N GLY A 131 -8.45 -7.72 -31.67
CA GLY A 131 -8.76 -9.13 -31.38
C GLY A 131 -7.55 -9.98 -31.02
N GLN A 132 -6.42 -9.36 -30.63
CA GLN A 132 -5.20 -10.09 -30.32
C GLN A 132 -5.22 -10.59 -28.87
N LEU A 133 -4.85 -11.86 -28.68
CA LEU A 133 -4.78 -12.48 -27.36
C LEU A 133 -3.85 -11.68 -26.43
N GLN A 134 -4.35 -11.39 -25.24
CA GLN A 134 -3.62 -10.60 -24.26
C GLN A 134 -2.63 -11.45 -23.48
N SER A 135 -1.56 -10.82 -22.99
CA SER A 135 -0.60 -11.55 -22.15
C SER A 135 -1.26 -11.88 -20.82
N TRP A 136 -0.98 -13.07 -20.28
CA TRP A 136 -1.52 -13.52 -18.98
C TRP A 136 -1.26 -12.53 -17.84
N ARG A 137 -0.16 -11.79 -17.90
CA ARG A 137 0.19 -10.77 -16.90
C ARG A 137 -0.70 -9.54 -16.97
N ASP A 138 -1.41 -9.32 -18.07
CA ASP A 138 -2.26 -8.14 -18.30
C ASP A 138 -3.75 -8.42 -18.04
N ILE A 139 -4.12 -9.65 -17.66
CA ILE A 139 -5.52 -10.07 -17.40
C ILE A 139 -6.15 -9.27 -16.25
N GLU A 140 -5.39 -8.93 -15.21
CA GLU A 140 -5.86 -8.11 -14.08
C GLU A 140 -6.40 -6.76 -14.53
N VAL A 141 -5.86 -6.20 -15.62
CA VAL A 141 -6.29 -4.89 -16.15
C VAL A 141 -7.60 -4.97 -16.94
N LEU A 142 -8.03 -6.18 -17.34
CA LEU A 142 -9.28 -6.44 -18.03
C LEU A 142 -10.44 -6.83 -17.09
N LEU A 143 -10.13 -7.27 -15.87
CA LEU A 143 -11.12 -7.72 -14.89
C LEU A 143 -11.67 -6.58 -14.02
N ASP A 144 -10.99 -5.43 -14.00
CA ASP A 144 -11.46 -4.15 -13.43
C ASP A 144 -12.42 -3.43 -14.40
#